data_AF-A0A822GYK9-F1
#
_entry.id   AF-A0A822GYK9-F1
#
_cell.length_a   1.000
_cell.length_b   1.000
_cell.length_c   1.000
_cell.angle_alpha   90.00
_cell.angle_beta   90.00
_cell.angle_gamma   90.00
#
_symmetry.space_group_name_H-M   'P 1'
#
loop_
_entity.id
_entity.type
_entity.pdbx_description
1 polymer ?
#
loop_
_entity_poly.entity_id
_entity_poly.type
_entity_poly.pdbx_seq_one_letter_code
_entity_poly.pdbx_strand_id
1 'polypeptide(L)'
;KHDFNIEEDPGVMSVTRIHNYYKQNNIKTVIMGASFRNIKQILGLAGCDLLTISPKLLDQLALEHTKDNEKIQIYLNKEQIKQKHEK
;
A
#
# COMPACT_ATOMS: atom_id res chain seq x y z
N LYS A 1 12.35 -19.79 5.64
CA LYS A 1 12.15 -18.35 5.36
C LYS A 1 10.65 -18.18 5.19
N HIS A 2 9.96 -17.50 6.11
CA HIS A 2 8.51 -17.29 5.94
C HIS A 2 8.30 -16.39 4.73
N ASP A 3 7.52 -16.88 3.77
CA ASP A 3 7.03 -16.07 2.67
C ASP A 3 6.17 -14.95 3.26
N PHE A 4 6.61 -13.71 3.07
CA PHE A 4 5.84 -12.54 3.49
C PHE A 4 4.73 -12.35 2.46
N ASN A 5 3.51 -12.79 2.79
CA ASN A 5 2.33 -12.46 2.00
C ASN A 5 1.87 -11.03 2.35
N ILE A 6 2.04 -10.12 1.40
CA ILE A 6 1.67 -8.70 1.55
C ILE A 6 0.18 -8.54 1.88
N GLU A 7 -0.67 -9.43 1.35
CA GLU A 7 -2.13 -9.37 1.52
C GLU A 7 -2.60 -9.84 2.91
N GLU A 8 -1.75 -10.58 3.63
CA GLU A 8 -2.05 -11.10 4.97
C GLU A 8 -1.46 -10.21 6.09
N ASP A 9 -0.69 -9.18 5.74
CA ASP A 9 -0.17 -8.25 6.73
C ASP A 9 -1.33 -7.45 7.36
N PRO A 10 -1.52 -7.52 8.70
CA PRO A 10 -2.68 -6.92 9.35
C PRO A 10 -2.70 -5.39 9.23
N GLY A 11 -1.52 -4.75 9.12
CA GLY A 11 -1.40 -3.32 8.90
C GLY A 11 -1.85 -2.94 7.49
N VAL A 12 -1.37 -3.66 6.48
CA VAL A 12 -1.77 -3.48 5.07
C VAL A 12 -3.27 -3.71 4.89
N MET A 13 -3.82 -4.79 5.45
CA MET A 13 -5.26 -5.08 5.42
C MET A 13 -6.09 -3.95 6.05
N SER A 14 -5.67 -3.46 7.22
CA SER A 14 -6.39 -2.41 7.95
C SER A 14 -6.45 -1.11 7.14
N VAL A 15 -5.30 -0.63 6.66
CA VAL A 15 -5.22 0.60 5.87
C VAL A 15 -5.98 0.45 4.55
N THR A 16 -5.87 -0.71 3.89
CA THR A 16 -6.62 -1.00 2.65
C THR A 16 -8.12 -0.90 2.85
N ARG A 17 -8.64 -1.49 3.93
CA ARG A 17 -10.07 -1.43 4.27
C ARG A 17 -10.53 0.00 4.54
N ILE A 18 -9.75 0.76 5.32
CA ILE A 18 -10.05 2.16 5.64
C ILE A 18 -10.03 3.02 4.38
N HIS A 19 -8.97 2.90 3.58
CA HIS A 19 -8.82 3.63 2.32
C HIS A 19 -9.99 3.37 1.38
N ASN A 20 -10.34 2.10 1.15
CA ASN A 20 -11.44 1.73 0.26
C ASN A 20 -12.78 2.29 0.77
N TYR A 21 -13.05 2.19 2.07
CA TYR A 21 -14.25 2.78 2.67
C TYR A 21 -14.33 4.29 2.41
N TYR A 22 -13.23 5.02 2.59
CA TYR A 22 -13.20 6.47 2.39
C TYR A 22 -13.42 6.84 0.92
N LYS A 23 -12.78 6.13 -0.02
CA LYS A 23 -12.94 6.39 -1.45
C LYS A 23 -14.31 6.01 -1.98
N GLN A 24 -14.92 4.93 -1.47
CA GLN A 24 -16.27 4.50 -1.84
C GLN A 24 -17.35 5.47 -1.36
N ASN A 25 -17.18 6.03 -0.15
CA ASN A 25 -18.13 6.97 0.44
C ASN A 25 -17.81 8.44 0.11
N ASN A 26 -16.90 8.70 -0.84
CA ASN A 26 -16.46 10.03 -1.24
C ASN A 26 -16.03 10.93 -0.06
N ILE A 27 -15.45 10.33 0.99
CA ILE A 27 -14.93 11.05 2.14
C ILE A 27 -13.59 11.69 1.73
N LYS A 28 -13.49 13.02 1.88
CA LYS A 28 -12.35 13.81 1.38
C LYS A 28 -11.08 13.73 2.25
N THR A 29 -11.16 13.11 3.42
CA THR A 29 -10.03 12.98 4.34
C THR A 29 -8.89 12.21 3.65
N VAL A 30 -7.69 12.78 3.74
CA VAL A 30 -6.47 12.17 3.20
C VAL A 30 -6.05 11.00 4.08
N ILE A 31 -5.80 9.85 3.48
CA ILE A 31 -5.30 8.67 4.19
C ILE A 31 -3.77 8.66 4.09
N MET A 32 -3.09 8.69 5.24
CA MET A 32 -1.64 8.65 5.32
C MET A 32 -1.17 7.42 6.10
N GLY A 33 -0.58 6.45 5.40
CA GLY A 33 0.03 5.29 6.05
C GLY A 33 1.33 5.68 6.76
N ALA A 34 1.59 5.13 7.95
CA ALA A 34 2.78 5.43 8.74
C ALA A 34 3.25 4.19 9.52
N SER A 35 4.44 4.27 10.11
CA SER A 35 5.02 3.24 10.99
C SER A 35 5.28 1.89 10.29
N PHE A 36 5.99 1.95 9.16
CA PHE A 36 6.39 0.76 8.40
C PHE A 36 7.54 -0.01 9.08
N ARG A 37 7.49 -1.34 9.01
CA ARG A 37 8.53 -2.25 9.50
C ARG A 37 9.48 -2.71 8.41
N ASN A 38 9.02 -2.74 7.16
CA ASN A 38 9.79 -3.17 6.01
C ASN A 38 9.22 -2.54 4.71
N ILE A 39 10.00 -2.60 3.63
CA ILE A 39 9.60 -2.03 2.34
C ILE A 39 8.38 -2.73 1.71
N LYS A 40 8.13 -4.00 2.03
CA LYS A 40 7.00 -4.77 1.46
C LYS A 40 5.64 -4.23 1.93
N GLN A 41 5.55 -3.75 3.17
CA GLN A 41 4.34 -3.06 3.66
C GLN A 41 4.08 -1.74 2.92
N ILE A 42 5.14 -1.04 2.52
CA ILE A 42 5.03 0.20 1.74
C ILE A 42 4.53 -0.12 0.34
N LEU A 43 5.13 -1.12 -0.31
CA LEU A 43 4.71 -1.59 -1.63
C LEU A 43 3.27 -2.11 -1.63
N GLY A 44 2.84 -2.82 -0.58
CA GLY A 44 1.47 -3.28 -0.40
C GLY A 44 0.42 -2.16 -0.24
N LEU A 45 0.86 -0.93 -0.03
CA LEU A 45 0.01 0.26 0.03
C LEU A 45 0.31 1.24 -1.11
N ALA A 46 0.97 0.78 -2.17
CA ALA A 46 1.17 1.57 -3.39
C ALA A 46 -0.20 1.97 -3.98
N GLY A 47 -0.41 3.28 -4.10
CA GLY A 47 -1.69 3.90 -4.48
C GLY A 47 -2.46 4.56 -3.34
N CYS A 48 -1.96 4.47 -2.09
CA CYS A 48 -2.44 5.30 -0.99
C CYS A 48 -2.19 6.80 -1.28
N ASP A 49 -2.99 7.70 -0.68
CA ASP A 49 -2.84 9.14 -0.91
C ASP A 49 -1.46 9.65 -0.47
N LEU A 50 -1.03 9.26 0.74
CA LEU A 50 0.26 9.64 1.32
C LEU A 50 0.85 8.47 2.12
N LEU A 51 2.18 8.44 2.24
CA LEU A 51 2.93 7.51 3.08
C LEU A 51 4.04 8.26 3.82
N THR A 52 4.09 8.13 5.15
CA THR A 52 5.19 8.64 5.97
C THR A 52 6.19 7.52 6.20
N ILE A 53 7.35 7.63 5.55
CA ILE A 53 8.37 6.59 5.49
C ILE A 53 9.62 7.08 6.22
N SER A 54 10.27 6.22 7.00
CA SER A 54 11.53 6.55 7.66
C SER A 54 12.69 6.63 6.64
N PRO A 55 13.71 7.47 6.87
CA PRO A 55 14.84 7.60 5.93
C PRO A 55 15.49 6.26 5.57
N LYS A 56 15.67 5.39 6.57
CA LYS A 56 16.23 4.04 6.37
C LYS A 56 15.44 3.19 5.39
N LEU A 57 14.10 3.22 5.46
CA LEU A 57 13.25 2.46 4.55
C LEU A 57 13.19 3.10 3.16
N LEU A 58 13.34 4.43 3.08
CA LEU A 58 13.43 5.15 1.82
C LEU A 58 14.71 4.78 1.06
N ASP A 59 15.85 4.70 1.75
CA ASP A 59 17.12 4.25 1.16
C ASP A 59 17.00 2.81 0.64
N GLN A 60 16.34 1.93 1.40
CA GLN A 60 16.10 0.55 0.97
C GLN A 60 15.22 0.48 -0.29
N LEU A 61 14.17 1.30 -0.37
CA LEU A 61 13.33 1.38 -1.58
C LEU A 61 14.13 1.88 -2.78
N ALA A 62 14.95 2.92 -2.60
CA ALA A 62 15.79 3.47 -3.67
C ALA A 62 16.77 2.42 -4.22
N LEU A 63 17.37 1.61 -3.34
CA LEU A 63 18.28 0.53 -3.75
C LEU A 63 17.56 -0.61 -4.48
N GLU A 64 16.36 -0.99 -4.02
CA GLU A 64 15.58 -2.08 -4.66
C GLU A 64 15.18 -1.71 -6.10
N HIS A 65 14.81 -0.45 -6.34
CA HIS A 65 14.41 0.07 -7.65
C HIS A 65 15.56 0.19 -8.67
N THR A 66 16.82 -0.01 -8.28
CA THR A 66 17.94 -0.02 -9.23
C THR A 66 18.12 -1.35 -9.96
N LYS A 67 17.41 -2.41 -9.54
CA LYS A 67 17.72 -3.77 -10.03
C LYS A 67 16.94 -4.21 -11.24
N ASP A 68 15.71 -3.75 -11.44
CA ASP A 68 14.94 -4.07 -12.64
C ASP A 68 13.88 -2.99 -12.89
N ASN A 69 13.61 -2.67 -14.16
CA ASN A 69 12.49 -1.82 -14.60
C ASN A 69 11.12 -2.50 -14.35
N GLU A 70 10.96 -3.20 -13.23
CA GLU A 70 9.71 -3.84 -12.84
C GLU A 70 8.69 -2.76 -12.50
N LYS A 71 7.56 -2.81 -13.22
CA LYS A 71 6.43 -1.94 -12.94
C LYS A 71 5.92 -2.25 -11.53
N ILE A 72 5.87 -1.22 -10.69
CA ILE A 72 5.25 -1.32 -9.37
C ILE A 72 3.79 -1.72 -9.54
N GLN A 73 3.39 -2.83 -8.93
CA GLN A 73 1.98 -3.20 -8.82
C GLN A 73 1.26 -2.19 -7.92
N ILE A 74 0.25 -1.52 -8.46
CA ILE A 74 -0.61 -0.63 -7.67
C ILE A 74 -1.66 -1.51 -6.96
N TYR A 75 -1.66 -1.46 -5.63
CA TYR A 75 -2.56 -2.25 -4.76
C TYR A 75 -3.82 -1.49 -4.36
N LEU A 76 -3.75 -0.15 -4.32
CA LEU A 76 -4.88 0.70 -3.99
C LEU A 76 -5.26 1.54 -5.21
N ASN A 77 -6.17 1.02 -6.04
CA ASN A 77 -6.71 1.77 -7.17
C ASN A 77 -8.25 1.79 -7.18
N LYS A 78 -8.83 2.77 -7.87
CA LYS A 78 -10.29 2.96 -7.96
C LYS A 78 -11.00 1.82 -8.71
N GLU A 79 -10.30 1.08 -9.57
CA GLU A 79 -10.87 0.00 -10.38
C GLU A 79 -11.09 -1.27 -9.56
N GLN A 80 -10.15 -1.62 -8.68
CA GLN A 80 -10.23 -2.76 -7.76
C GLN A 80 -11.31 -2.56 -6.69
N ILE A 81 -11.60 -1.31 -6.33
CA ILE A 81 -12.65 -0.96 -5.36
C ILE A 81 -14.06 -1.33 -5.87
N LYS A 82 -14.30 -1.26 -7.20
CA LYS A 82 -15.62 -1.57 -7.79
C LYS A 82 -15.86 -3.08 -7.90
N GLN A 83 -14.84 -3.86 -8.27
CA GLN A 83 -14.97 -5.30 -8.50
C GLN A 83 -15.31 -6.11 -7.24
N LYS A 84 -14.96 -5.61 -6.04
CA LYS A 84 -15.21 -6.32 -4.77
C LYS A 84 -16.62 -6.11 -4.22
N HIS A 85 -17.39 -5.17 -4.77
CA HIS A 85 -18.72 -4.81 -4.29
C HIS A 85 -19.86 -5.47 -5.12
N GLU A 86 -19.53 -6.05 -6.26
CA GLU A 86 -20.45 -6.78 -7.17
C GLU A 86 -20.40 -8.31 -6.98
N LYS A 87 -19.73 -8.80 -5.93
CA LYS A 87 -19.72 -10.22 -5.53
C LYS A 87 -20.28 -10.41 -4.13
#